data_AF-A0A7D7ZSX1-F1
#
_entry.id   AF-A0A7D7ZSX1-F1
#
_cell.length_a   1.000
_cell.length_b   1.000
_cell.length_c   1.000
_cell.angle_alpha   90.00
_cell.angle_beta   90.00
_cell.angle_gamma   90.00
#
_symmetry.space_group_name_H-M   'P 1'
#
loop_
_entity.id
_entity.type
_entity.pdbx_description
1 polymer ?
#
loop_
_entity_poly.entity_id
_entity_poly.type
_entity_poly.pdbx_seq_one_letter_code
_entity_poly.pdbx_strand_id
1 'polypeptide(L)'
;MITKLERKQLKDLFQGHYAEDVLNILSQKMVLNRNGEPHNVQYVRMVFQGIRKNSDIEAAIWQLASKKQKEIDFQKQQKQRILNNKS
;
A
#
# COMPACT_ATOMS: atom_id res chain seq x y z
N MET A 1 1.76 -4.13 13.68
CA MET A 1 0.45 -3.44 13.68
C MET A 1 0.71 -1.99 13.37
N ILE A 2 0.01 -1.42 12.41
CA ILE A 2 0.24 -0.04 11.95
C ILE A 2 -0.10 0.96 13.06
N THR A 3 0.88 1.78 13.42
CA THR A 3 0.78 2.86 14.41
C THR A 3 0.08 4.09 13.84
N LYS A 4 -0.33 5.02 14.72
CA LYS A 4 -0.94 6.28 14.30
C LYS A 4 -0.01 7.12 13.40
N LEU A 5 1.30 7.08 13.67
CA LEU A 5 2.31 7.82 12.92
C LEU A 5 2.50 7.23 11.52
N GLU A 6 2.74 5.92 11.44
CA GLU A 6 2.87 5.21 10.15
C GLU A 6 1.60 5.39 9.30
N ARG A 7 0.42 5.29 9.91
CA ARG A 7 -0.85 5.52 9.21
C ARG A 7 -0.94 6.91 8.59
N LYS A 8 -0.42 7.95 9.26
CA LYS A 8 -0.41 9.31 8.70
C LYS A 8 0.48 9.36 7.45
N GLN A 9 1.69 8.84 7.55
CA GLN A 9 2.64 8.77 6.43
C GLN A 9 2.08 7.96 5.24
N LEU A 10 1.46 6.82 5.53
CA LEU A 10 0.84 5.97 4.50
C LEU A 10 -0.37 6.63 3.86
N LYS A 11 -1.19 7.38 4.61
CA LYS A 11 -2.31 8.14 4.05
C LYS A 11 -1.84 9.17 3.03
N ASP A 12 -0.78 9.90 3.36
CA ASP A 12 -0.21 10.91 2.47
C ASP A 12 0.35 10.25 1.20
N LEU A 13 0.99 9.07 1.34
CA LEU A 13 1.51 8.30 0.22
C LEU A 13 0.42 7.71 -0.69
N PHE A 14 -0.68 7.21 -0.10
CA PHE A 14 -1.74 6.53 -0.84
C PHE A 14 -2.83 7.45 -1.40
N GLN A 15 -2.89 8.71 -0.96
CA GLN A 15 -3.91 9.67 -1.38
C GLN A 15 -5.36 9.15 -1.19
N GLY A 16 -5.57 8.28 -0.20
CA GLY A 16 -6.88 7.70 0.10
C GLY A 16 -7.27 6.45 -0.70
N HIS A 17 -6.56 6.11 -1.77
CA HIS A 17 -6.80 4.92 -2.60
C HIS A 17 -5.76 3.84 -2.30
N TYR A 18 -6.12 2.87 -1.45
CA TYR A 18 -5.21 1.77 -1.09
C TYR A 18 -5.89 0.42 -0.89
N ALA A 19 -7.17 0.40 -0.49
CA ALA A 19 -7.79 -0.84 -0.07
C ALA A 19 -7.91 -1.87 -1.21
N GLU A 20 -8.29 -1.43 -2.42
CA GLU A 20 -8.37 -2.30 -3.60
C GLU A 20 -6.98 -2.79 -4.02
N ASP A 21 -5.98 -1.90 -4.04
CA ASP A 21 -4.59 -2.27 -4.34
C ASP A 21 -4.03 -3.30 -3.34
N VAL A 22 -4.36 -3.17 -2.05
CA VAL A 22 -3.98 -4.14 -1.02
C VAL A 22 -4.70 -5.47 -1.24
N LEU A 23 -5.99 -5.47 -1.57
CA LEU A 23 -6.73 -6.69 -1.89
C LEU A 23 -6.15 -7.40 -3.11
N ASN A 24 -5.74 -6.66 -4.14
CA ASN A 24 -5.08 -7.21 -5.31
C ASN A 24 -3.75 -7.89 -4.94
N ILE A 25 -2.94 -7.27 -4.07
CA ILE A 25 -1.69 -7.87 -3.57
C ILE A 25 -1.98 -9.15 -2.78
N LEU A 26 -3.00 -9.16 -1.93
CA LEU A 26 -3.38 -10.33 -1.15
C LEU A 26 -3.87 -11.48 -2.04
N SER A 27 -4.69 -11.17 -3.04
CA SER A 27 -5.20 -12.12 -4.03
C SER A 27 -4.05 -12.77 -4.84
N GLN A 28 -3.10 -11.96 -5.32
CA GLN A 28 -1.91 -12.44 -6.03
C GLN A 28 -1.05 -13.38 -5.17
N LYS A 29 -1.07 -13.22 -3.85
CA LYS A 29 -0.36 -14.07 -2.89
C LYS A 29 -1.20 -15.22 -2.35
N MET A 30 -2.43 -15.39 -2.82
CA MET A 30 -3.40 -16.38 -2.32
C MET A 30 -3.61 -16.29 -0.80
N VAL A 31 -3.53 -15.07 -0.24
CA VAL A 31 -3.82 -14.83 1.18
C VAL A 31 -5.33 -14.73 1.34
N LEU A 32 -5.90 -15.77 1.95
CA LEU A 32 -7.33 -15.91 2.20
C LEU A 32 -7.66 -15.71 3.68
N ASN A 33 -8.93 -15.43 3.96
CA ASN A 33 -9.46 -15.36 5.30
C ASN A 33 -9.62 -16.78 5.91
N ARG A 34 -10.08 -16.85 7.16
CA ARG A 34 -10.26 -18.13 7.88
C ARG A 34 -11.27 -19.08 7.24
N ASN A 35 -12.17 -18.57 6.41
CA ASN A 35 -13.18 -19.33 5.70
C ASN A 35 -12.69 -19.77 4.30
N GLY A 36 -11.45 -19.43 3.92
CA GLY A 36 -10.93 -19.70 2.58
C GLY A 36 -11.41 -18.70 1.52
N GLU A 37 -11.96 -17.55 1.92
CA GLU A 37 -12.43 -16.52 0.98
C GLU A 37 -11.47 -15.32 0.93
N PRO A 38 -11.48 -14.51 -0.14
CA PRO A 38 -10.73 -13.26 -0.18
C PRO A 38 -11.05 -12.34 1.00
N HIS A 39 -10.05 -11.59 1.45
CA HIS A 39 -10.29 -10.52 2.41
C HIS A 39 -11.20 -9.43 1.81
N ASN A 40 -11.90 -8.71 2.69
CA ASN A 40 -12.75 -7.59 2.28
C ASN A 40 -12.13 -6.23 2.61
N VAL A 41 -12.60 -5.19 1.92
CA VAL A 41 -12.12 -3.80 2.08
C VAL A 41 -12.23 -3.33 3.53
N GLN A 42 -13.32 -3.67 4.21
CA GLN A 42 -13.55 -3.23 5.59
C GLN A 42 -12.49 -3.80 6.55
N TYR A 43 -12.12 -5.07 6.36
CA TYR A 43 -11.12 -5.73 7.18
C TYR A 43 -9.72 -5.15 6.93
N VAL A 44 -9.37 -4.87 5.67
CA VAL A 44 -8.14 -4.14 5.32
C VAL A 44 -8.10 -2.77 6.00
N ARG A 45 -9.20 -2.02 5.96
CA ARG A 45 -9.31 -0.71 6.63
C ARG A 45 -9.11 -0.83 8.15
N MET A 46 -9.68 -1.84 8.80
CA MET A 46 -9.49 -2.05 10.23
C MET A 46 -8.04 -2.38 10.60
N VAL A 47 -7.33 -3.15 9.76
CA VAL A 47 -5.89 -3.40 9.94
C VAL A 47 -5.08 -2.13 9.73
N PHE A 48 -5.38 -1.37 8.67
CA PHE A 48 -4.75 -0.08 8.39
C PHE A 48 -4.97 0.95 9.52
N GLN A 49 -6.13 0.91 10.17
CA GLN A 49 -6.44 1.76 11.31
C GLN A 49 -5.76 1.31 12.61
N GLY A 50 -5.14 0.12 12.64
CA GLY A 50 -4.54 -0.47 13.83
C GLY A 50 -5.56 -1.05 14.81
N ILE A 51 -6.80 -1.31 14.37
CA ILE A 51 -7.87 -1.92 15.17
C ILE A 51 -7.73 -3.45 15.19
N ARG A 52 -7.33 -4.03 14.05
CA ARG A 52 -7.13 -5.48 13.89
C ARG A 52 -5.66 -5.78 13.60
N LYS A 53 -5.20 -6.92 14.11
CA LYS A 53 -3.87 -7.47 13.82
C LYS A 53 -4.00 -8.55 12.76
N ASN A 54 -3.33 -8.36 11.64
CA ASN A 54 -3.16 -9.37 10.60
C ASN A 54 -1.83 -9.06 9.89
N SER A 55 -0.84 -9.95 10.04
CA SER A 55 0.51 -9.76 9.51
C SER A 55 0.55 -9.75 7.99
N ASP A 56 -0.28 -10.54 7.34
CA ASP A 56 -0.28 -10.67 5.88
C ASP A 56 -0.85 -9.41 5.22
N ILE A 57 -1.93 -8.86 5.78
CA ILE A 57 -2.50 -7.58 5.35
C ILE A 57 -1.54 -6.43 5.64
N GLU A 58 -0.90 -6.43 6.80
CA GLU A 58 0.12 -5.43 7.14
C GLU A 58 1.30 -5.48 6.17
N ALA A 59 1.79 -6.68 5.83
CA ALA A 59 2.84 -6.87 4.83
C ALA A 59 2.39 -6.40 3.44
N ALA A 60 1.14 -6.65 3.05
CA ALA A 60 0.58 -6.17 1.78
C ALA A 60 0.49 -4.64 1.74
N ILE A 61 0.12 -3.98 2.85
CA ILE A 61 0.11 -2.51 2.97
C ILE A 61 1.52 -1.95 2.79
N TRP A 62 2.52 -2.52 3.46
CA TRP A 62 3.91 -2.08 3.32
C TRP A 62 4.49 -2.35 1.93
N GLN A 63 4.09 -3.44 1.29
CA GLN A 63 4.45 -3.71 -0.10
C GLN A 63 3.89 -2.64 -1.05
N LEU A 64 2.62 -2.26 -0.86
CA LEU A 64 2.02 -1.18 -1.64
C LEU A 64 2.78 0.14 -1.43
N ALA A 65 3.13 0.46 -0.17
CA ALA A 65 3.91 1.64 0.15
C ALA A 65 5.27 1.66 -0.56
N SER A 66 6.01 0.55 -0.52
CA SER A 66 7.28 0.43 -1.22
C SER A 66 7.13 0.63 -2.73
N LYS A 67 6.07 0.07 -3.33
CA LYS A 67 5.77 0.24 -4.76
C LYS A 67 5.51 1.70 -5.11
N LYS A 68 4.62 2.38 -4.38
CA LYS A 68 4.29 3.80 -4.61
C LYS A 68 5.50 4.70 -4.45
N GLN A 69 6.33 4.45 -3.44
CA GLN A 69 7.56 5.22 -3.23
C GLN A 69 8.52 5.12 -4.42
N LYS A 70 8.75 3.90 -4.92
CA LYS A 70 9.57 3.66 -6.12
C LYS A 70 9.02 4.34 -7.37
N GLU A 71 7.69 4.33 -7.56
CA GLU A 71 7.03 5.01 -8.68
C GLU A 71 7.26 6.54 -8.61
N ILE A 72 7.11 7.14 -7.43
CA ILE A 72 7.37 8.56 -7.21
C ILE A 72 8.83 8.91 -7.51
N ASP A 73 9.77 8.12 -7.00
CA ASP A 73 11.20 8.37 -7.18
C ASP A 73 11.60 8.20 -8.66
N PHE A 74 11.05 7.20 -9.34
CA PHE A 74 11.24 7.02 -10.77
C PHE A 74 10.70 8.22 -11.56
N GLN A 75 9.49 8.69 -11.27
CA GLN A 75 8.91 9.87 -11.95
C GLN A 75 9.77 11.13 -11.73
N LYS A 76 10.28 11.34 -10.51
CA LYS A 76 11.19 12.46 -10.22
C LYS A 76 12.47 12.38 -11.06
N GLN A 77 13.09 11.21 -11.14
CA GLN A 77 14.30 11.00 -11.94
C GLN A 77 14.03 11.21 -13.43
N GLN A 78 12.92 10.67 -13.96
CA GLN A 78 12.55 10.86 -15.37
C GLN A 78 12.31 12.34 -15.68
N LYS A 79 11.60 13.07 -14.81
CA LYS A 79 11.38 14.51 -14.96
C LYS A 79 12.70 15.29 -15.03
N GLN A 80 13.64 15.01 -14.13
CA GLN A 80 14.95 15.66 -14.13
C GLN A 80 15.73 15.37 -15.42
N ARG A 81 15.72 14.11 -15.89
CA ARG A 81 16.35 13.73 -17.16
C ARG A 81 15.76 14.51 -18.34
N ILE A 82 14.43 14.54 -18.47
CA ILE A 82 13.74 15.24 -19.56
C ILE A 82 14.03 16.75 -19.55
N LEU A 83 14.05 17.38 -18.38
CA LEU A 83 14.32 18.81 -18.25
C LEU A 83 15.79 19.17 -18.49
N ASN A 84 16.72 18.30 -18.07
CA ASN A 84 18.16 18.53 -18.24
C ASN A 84 18.68 18.15 -19.64
N ASN A 85 17.96 17.31 -20.41
CA ASN A 85 18.33 16.96 -21.80
C ASN A 85 17.90 18.00 -22.85
N LYS A 86 17.38 19.17 -22.44
CA LYS A 86 16.99 20.27 -23.33
C LYS A 86 18.09 21.35 -23.47
N SER A 87 19.37 20.95 -23.46
CA SER A 87 20.51 21.83 -23.77
C SER A 87 21.07 21.55 -25.15
#